data_AF-A0A956FXR7-F1
#
_entry.id   AF-A0A956FXR7-F1
#
_cell.length_a   1.000
_cell.length_b   1.000
_cell.length_c   1.000
_cell.angle_alpha   90.00
_cell.angle_beta   90.00
_cell.angle_gamma   90.00
#
_symmetry.space_group_name_H-M   'P 1'
#
loop_
_entity.id
_entity.type
_entity.pdbx_description
1 polymer ?
#
loop_
_entity_poly.entity_id
_entity_poly.type
_entity_poly.pdbx_seq_one_letter_code
_entity_poly.pdbx_strand_id
1 'polypeptide(L)'
;MRYLKSLLLASSLVAATGCSEEGYVTLFDEDGTWVLIAHDIDNTGTYTPIDSATREDKFLLFFTRTSGEEEIPGGKMAAASCIDENDNQSPVSSSCNRGFQCRCFNYTFNEATFLMKEYVGEGGYLFTPEEGEPSPEEQVTVLVSEVEGKAFTYVFDPLPQRLFDSDIPTSSAYQFQQKANSLFEGTGCLETCGI
;
A
#
# COMPACT_ATOMS: atom_id res chain seq x y z
N MET A 1 23.74 -69.67 -39.26
CA MET A 1 23.43 -68.65 -40.29
C MET A 1 23.44 -67.29 -39.63
N ARG A 2 24.05 -66.33 -40.34
CA ARG A 2 24.27 -64.89 -40.03
C ARG A 2 22.90 -64.19 -39.82
N TYR A 3 22.71 -63.09 -39.07
CA TYR A 3 23.47 -61.83 -39.01
C TYR A 3 23.21 -61.07 -37.69
N LEU A 4 24.29 -60.42 -37.22
CA LEU A 4 24.33 -59.22 -36.37
C LEU A 4 23.53 -58.06 -36.99
N LYS A 5 22.87 -57.24 -36.16
CA LYS A 5 22.92 -55.77 -36.28
C LYS A 5 22.52 -55.10 -34.97
N SER A 6 23.52 -54.51 -34.33
CA SER A 6 23.41 -53.52 -33.26
C SER A 6 22.57 -52.33 -33.68
N LEU A 7 21.77 -51.79 -32.77
CA LEU A 7 21.48 -50.36 -32.72
C LEU A 7 21.46 -49.92 -31.25
N LEU A 8 22.56 -49.30 -30.84
CA LEU A 8 22.64 -48.45 -29.65
C LEU A 8 21.90 -47.14 -30.00
N LEU A 9 20.88 -46.80 -29.23
CA LEU A 9 20.51 -45.40 -29.03
C LEU A 9 20.46 -45.15 -27.52
N ALA A 10 21.51 -44.51 -27.04
CA ALA A 10 21.50 -43.78 -25.79
C ALA A 10 20.70 -42.50 -26.02
N SER A 11 19.51 -42.42 -25.42
CA SER A 11 18.77 -41.16 -25.30
C SER A 11 18.99 -40.61 -23.90
N SER A 12 20.01 -39.76 -23.79
CA SER A 12 20.15 -38.82 -22.69
C SER A 12 19.12 -37.71 -22.88
N LEU A 13 18.02 -37.74 -22.12
CA LEU A 13 17.11 -36.61 -21.98
C LEU A 13 17.21 -36.11 -20.54
N VAL A 14 18.09 -35.11 -20.43
CA VAL A 14 18.01 -33.90 -19.62
C VAL A 14 16.97 -33.92 -18.49
N ALA A 15 17.47 -33.78 -17.27
CA ALA A 15 16.69 -33.37 -16.11
C ALA A 15 15.89 -32.11 -16.45
N ALA A 16 14.57 -32.24 -16.62
CA ALA A 16 13.69 -31.12 -16.36
C ALA A 16 13.71 -30.96 -14.85
N THR A 17 14.56 -30.05 -14.37
CA THR A 17 14.32 -29.36 -13.12
C THR A 17 12.87 -28.88 -13.18
N GLY A 18 12.00 -29.55 -12.45
CA GLY A 18 10.78 -28.92 -11.97
C GLY A 18 11.25 -27.78 -11.08
N CYS A 19 11.61 -26.67 -11.70
CA CYS A 19 11.54 -25.38 -11.04
C CYS A 19 10.07 -25.30 -10.66
N SER A 20 9.75 -25.54 -9.38
CA SER A 20 8.56 -24.89 -8.84
C SER A 20 8.76 -23.44 -9.24
N GLU A 21 7.80 -22.89 -9.97
CA GLU A 21 7.60 -21.45 -9.97
C GLU A 21 7.71 -21.07 -8.48
N GLU A 22 8.82 -20.44 -8.10
CA GLU A 22 8.93 -19.72 -6.85
C GLU A 22 7.90 -18.62 -7.02
N GLY A 23 6.63 -18.98 -6.78
CA GLY A 23 5.54 -18.04 -6.81
C GLY A 23 5.94 -16.94 -5.87
N TYR A 24 6.06 -15.73 -6.41
CA TYR A 24 6.42 -14.52 -5.69
C TYR A 24 5.79 -14.58 -4.30
N VAL A 25 6.61 -14.81 -3.28
CA VAL A 25 6.12 -14.82 -1.89
C VAL A 25 5.90 -13.36 -1.54
N THR A 26 4.67 -12.90 -1.68
CA THR A 26 4.29 -11.54 -1.31
C THR A 26 4.37 -11.42 0.22
N LEU A 27 5.19 -10.49 0.71
CA LEU A 27 5.30 -10.22 2.16
C LEU A 27 4.00 -9.64 2.74
N PHE A 28 3.14 -9.10 1.88
CA PHE A 28 1.97 -8.31 2.19
C PHE A 28 0.81 -8.82 1.32
N ASP A 29 -0.30 -9.22 1.92
CA ASP A 29 -1.55 -9.48 1.18
C ASP A 29 -2.36 -8.18 1.16
N GLU A 30 -2.12 -7.35 0.15
CA GLU A 30 -2.55 -5.96 0.16
C GLU A 30 -4.06 -5.75 0.25
N ASP A 31 -4.85 -6.65 -0.33
CA ASP A 31 -6.27 -6.41 -0.55
C ASP A 31 -7.04 -6.15 0.76
N GLY A 32 -7.90 -5.13 0.71
CA GLY A 32 -8.80 -4.76 1.79
C GLY A 32 -8.35 -3.55 2.60
N THR A 33 -8.88 -3.46 3.82
CA THR A 33 -8.77 -2.27 4.67
C THR A 33 -7.64 -2.36 5.68
N TRP A 34 -6.92 -1.25 5.82
CA TRP A 34 -5.79 -1.07 6.71
C TRP A 34 -6.00 0.18 7.56
N VAL A 35 -5.87 0.04 8.88
CA VAL A 35 -6.09 1.12 9.84
C VAL A 35 -4.76 1.58 10.40
N LEU A 36 -4.53 2.89 10.43
CA LEU A 36 -3.36 3.48 11.10
C LEU A 36 -3.48 3.26 12.61
N ILE A 37 -2.51 2.58 13.20
CA ILE A 37 -2.48 2.30 14.64
C ILE A 37 -1.38 3.07 15.38
N ALA A 38 -0.32 3.47 14.67
CA ALA A 38 0.75 4.29 15.23
C ALA A 38 1.54 5.00 14.13
N HIS A 39 2.23 6.09 14.47
CA HIS A 39 3.02 6.89 13.54
C HIS A 39 4.32 7.40 14.19
N ASP A 40 5.34 7.64 13.37
CA ASP A 40 6.58 8.34 13.70
C ASP A 40 6.80 9.40 12.61
N ILE A 41 6.12 10.54 12.75
CA ILE A 41 6.11 11.63 11.75
C ILE A 41 7.42 12.41 11.79
N ASP A 42 7.99 12.55 12.99
CA ASP A 42 9.21 13.34 13.24
C ASP A 42 10.50 12.52 13.07
N ASN A 43 10.40 11.27 12.57
CA ASN A 43 11.52 10.33 12.39
C ASN A 43 12.39 10.14 13.64
N THR A 44 11.74 9.99 14.79
CA THR A 44 12.43 9.88 16.09
C THR A 44 12.85 8.44 16.40
N GLY A 45 12.39 7.47 15.63
CA GLY A 45 12.43 6.04 15.93
C GLY A 45 11.39 5.61 16.96
N THR A 46 10.49 6.50 17.39
CA THR A 46 9.47 6.23 18.41
C THR A 46 8.08 6.36 17.81
N TYR A 47 7.34 5.27 17.83
CA TYR A 47 5.96 5.24 17.34
C TYR A 47 4.98 5.76 18.40
N THR A 48 4.27 6.83 18.05
CA THR A 48 3.15 7.36 18.83
C THR A 48 1.87 6.62 18.42
N PRO A 49 1.14 5.98 19.35
CA PRO A 49 -0.10 5.29 19.03
C PRO A 49 -1.22 6.28 18.70
N ILE A 50 -2.08 5.90 17.75
CA ILE A 50 -3.35 6.61 17.53
C ILE A 50 -4.26 6.41 18.73
N ASP A 51 -4.94 7.46 19.17
CA ASP A 51 -5.91 7.37 20.27
C ASP A 51 -7.09 6.46 19.87
N SER A 52 -7.03 5.20 20.29
CA SER A 52 -8.07 4.21 20.02
C SER A 52 -9.45 4.58 20.57
N ALA A 53 -9.55 5.44 21.60
CA ALA A 53 -10.84 5.77 22.19
C ALA A 53 -11.67 6.71 21.30
N THR A 54 -11.01 7.56 20.52
CA THR A 54 -11.67 8.64 19.77
C THR A 54 -11.37 8.60 18.27
N ARG A 55 -10.29 7.92 17.86
CA ARG A 55 -9.72 8.01 16.50
C ARG A 55 -9.36 6.64 15.91
N GLU A 56 -9.75 5.55 16.58
CA GLU A 56 -9.75 4.22 15.96
C GLU A 56 -10.58 4.27 14.66
N ASP A 57 -10.05 3.66 13.61
CA ASP A 57 -10.70 3.57 12.30
C ASP A 57 -10.97 4.93 11.61
N LYS A 58 -10.16 5.97 11.92
CA LYS A 58 -10.29 7.32 11.33
C LYS A 58 -9.24 7.69 10.30
N PHE A 59 -8.21 6.86 10.16
CA PHE A 59 -7.13 7.04 9.19
C PHE A 59 -6.89 5.69 8.52
N LEU A 60 -7.36 5.57 7.29
CA LEU A 60 -7.55 4.29 6.63
C LEU A 60 -6.89 4.27 5.27
N LEU A 61 -6.40 3.10 4.88
CA LEU A 61 -6.05 2.76 3.50
C LEU A 61 -6.94 1.59 3.05
N PHE A 62 -7.30 1.60 1.78
CA PHE A 62 -7.97 0.49 1.12
C PHE A 62 -7.20 0.16 -0.15
N PHE A 63 -6.77 -1.08 -0.31
CA PHE A 63 -6.15 -1.55 -1.54
C PHE A 63 -7.10 -2.48 -2.28
N THR A 64 -7.17 -2.32 -3.59
CA THR A 64 -7.67 -3.34 -4.51
C THR A 64 -6.58 -3.64 -5.52
N ARG A 65 -6.23 -4.92 -5.65
CA ARG A 65 -5.46 -5.40 -6.79
C ARG A 65 -6.32 -5.27 -8.05
N THR A 66 -5.71 -4.83 -9.13
CA THR A 66 -6.28 -4.99 -10.46
C THR A 66 -5.59 -6.19 -11.08
N SER A 67 -6.34 -7.25 -11.37
CA SER A 67 -5.78 -8.41 -12.07
C SER A 67 -5.45 -8.01 -13.52
N GLY A 68 -4.20 -7.62 -13.76
CA GLY A 68 -3.61 -7.48 -15.09
C GLY A 68 -2.73 -8.70 -15.41
N GLU A 69 -2.52 -8.99 -16.68
CA GLU A 69 -1.55 -9.99 -17.16
C GLU A 69 -0.07 -9.52 -17.01
N GLU A 70 0.18 -8.51 -16.17
CA GLU A 70 1.51 -7.91 -16.01
C GLU A 70 2.39 -8.72 -15.05
N GLU A 71 3.70 -8.75 -15.31
CA GLU A 71 4.70 -9.43 -14.46
C GLU A 71 4.81 -8.80 -13.05
N ILE A 72 4.31 -7.58 -12.85
CA ILE A 72 4.28 -6.90 -11.55
C ILE A 72 2.82 -6.63 -11.18
N PRO A 73 2.30 -7.20 -10.08
CA PRO A 73 0.94 -6.92 -9.64
C PRO A 73 0.82 -5.45 -9.24
N GLY A 74 -0.28 -4.84 -9.67
CA GLY A 74 -0.61 -3.46 -9.37
C GLY A 74 -2.08 -3.30 -9.06
N GLY A 75 -2.45 -2.08 -8.67
CA GLY A 75 -3.81 -1.82 -8.23
C GLY A 75 -4.08 -0.37 -7.93
N LYS A 76 -5.20 -0.16 -7.25
CA LYS A 76 -5.62 1.15 -6.74
C LYS A 76 -5.60 1.13 -5.22
N MET A 77 -5.15 2.23 -4.64
CA MET A 77 -5.25 2.52 -3.22
C MET A 77 -6.14 3.75 -3.03
N ALA A 78 -7.13 3.64 -2.15
CA ALA A 78 -7.85 4.78 -1.60
C ALA A 78 -7.35 5.03 -0.18
N ALA A 79 -7.10 6.29 0.16
CA ALA A 79 -6.82 6.71 1.52
C ALA A 79 -7.98 7.58 2.03
N ALA A 80 -8.35 7.40 3.30
CA ALA A 80 -9.35 8.20 3.97
C ALA A 80 -8.77 8.78 5.26
N SER A 81 -8.67 10.11 5.33
CA SER A 81 -8.30 10.85 6.53
C SER A 81 -9.54 11.46 7.14
N CYS A 82 -9.81 11.26 8.43
CA CYS A 82 -10.83 12.07 9.09
C CYS A 82 -10.46 13.55 9.00
N ILE A 83 -11.46 14.42 8.98
CA ILE A 83 -11.27 15.87 9.03
C ILE A 83 -12.15 16.49 10.11
N ASP A 84 -11.69 17.62 10.62
CA ASP A 84 -12.47 18.44 11.53
C ASP A 84 -13.08 19.69 10.88
N GLU A 85 -13.74 20.50 11.68
CA GLU A 85 -14.39 21.76 11.26
C GLU A 85 -13.43 22.77 10.61
N ASN A 86 -12.11 22.66 10.85
CA ASN A 86 -11.08 23.53 10.30
C ASN A 86 -10.33 22.91 9.13
N ASP A 87 -10.88 21.85 8.51
CA ASP A 87 -10.21 21.08 7.46
C ASP A 87 -8.92 20.38 7.93
N ASN A 88 -8.68 20.28 9.25
CA ASN A 88 -7.50 19.60 9.75
C ASN A 88 -7.66 18.09 9.60
N GLN A 89 -6.75 17.47 8.86
CA GLN A 89 -6.70 16.04 8.56
C GLN A 89 -5.56 15.30 9.26
N SER A 90 -4.85 15.97 10.17
CA SER A 90 -3.67 15.46 10.85
C SER A 90 -4.00 14.29 11.78
N PRO A 91 -3.33 13.13 11.68
CA PRO A 91 -3.39 12.07 12.69
C PRO A 91 -2.87 12.51 14.07
N VAL A 92 -2.20 13.66 14.19
CA VAL A 92 -1.74 14.20 15.48
C VAL A 92 -2.80 15.08 16.13
N SER A 93 -3.50 15.90 15.36
CA SER A 93 -4.26 17.04 15.92
C SER A 93 -5.71 17.14 15.50
N SER A 94 -6.17 16.40 14.48
CA SER A 94 -7.56 16.47 14.02
C SER A 94 -8.54 15.93 15.07
N SER A 95 -9.65 16.64 15.26
CA SER A 95 -10.75 16.20 16.13
C SER A 95 -11.77 15.26 15.45
N CYS A 96 -11.60 14.96 14.16
CA CYS A 96 -12.40 13.98 13.40
C CYS A 96 -13.94 14.16 13.46
N ASN A 97 -14.45 15.39 13.54
CA ASN A 97 -15.88 15.65 13.78
C ASN A 97 -16.71 16.03 12.55
N ARG A 98 -16.11 16.12 11.34
CA ARG A 98 -16.80 16.61 10.14
C ARG A 98 -17.02 15.55 9.05
N GLY A 99 -16.07 14.62 8.87
CA GLY A 99 -16.16 13.61 7.80
C GLY A 99 -14.80 13.05 7.41
N PHE A 100 -14.68 12.64 6.15
CA PHE A 100 -13.44 12.09 5.58
C PHE A 100 -12.99 12.87 4.35
N GLN A 101 -11.68 12.96 4.19
CA GLN A 101 -10.98 13.44 3.02
C GLN A 101 -10.33 12.26 2.31
N CYS A 102 -10.61 12.11 1.01
CA CYS A 102 -10.13 11.01 0.20
C CYS A 102 -8.89 11.39 -0.60
N ARG A 103 -7.95 10.45 -0.79
CA ARG A 103 -6.85 10.53 -1.77
C ARG A 103 -6.71 9.21 -2.51
N CYS A 104 -6.34 9.26 -3.78
CA CYS A 104 -6.40 8.10 -4.68
C CYS A 104 -5.05 7.86 -5.36
N PHE A 105 -4.58 6.62 -5.36
CA PHE A 105 -3.26 6.27 -5.89
C PHE A 105 -3.33 5.03 -6.76
N ASN A 106 -2.61 5.03 -7.87
CA ASN A 106 -2.23 3.80 -8.54
C ASN A 106 -0.96 3.30 -7.88
N TYR A 107 -0.81 1.99 -7.74
CA TYR A 107 0.41 1.41 -7.23
C TYR A 107 0.84 0.19 -8.04
N THR A 108 2.14 -0.09 -8.01
CA THR A 108 2.69 -1.43 -8.24
C THR A 108 3.36 -1.91 -6.97
N PHE A 109 3.30 -3.22 -6.70
CA PHE A 109 3.92 -3.81 -5.53
C PHE A 109 4.90 -4.91 -5.94
N ASN A 110 6.12 -4.83 -5.40
CA ASN A 110 7.13 -5.86 -5.59
C ASN A 110 7.85 -6.13 -4.27
N GLU A 111 7.75 -7.37 -3.80
CA GLU A 111 8.32 -7.89 -2.55
C GLU A 111 7.92 -7.07 -1.30
N ALA A 112 8.60 -5.94 -1.08
CA ALA A 112 8.48 -5.04 0.06
C ALA A 112 8.33 -3.57 -0.36
N THR A 113 8.11 -3.29 -1.64
CA THR A 113 8.15 -1.93 -2.20
C THR A 113 6.89 -1.63 -2.98
N PHE A 114 6.20 -0.56 -2.59
CA PHE A 114 5.19 0.07 -3.41
C PHE A 114 5.79 1.20 -4.23
N LEU A 115 5.42 1.27 -5.50
CA LEU A 115 5.60 2.48 -6.31
C LEU A 115 4.23 3.13 -6.49
N MET A 116 3.97 4.19 -5.74
CA MET A 116 2.67 4.87 -5.70
C MET A 116 2.68 6.13 -6.54
N LYS A 117 1.60 6.38 -7.27
CA LYS A 117 1.37 7.63 -8.01
C LYS A 117 -0.04 8.11 -7.74
N GLU A 118 -0.17 9.35 -7.26
CA GLU A 118 -1.47 9.95 -7.03
C GLU A 118 -2.19 10.20 -8.36
N TYR A 119 -3.51 10.06 -8.35
CA TYR A 119 -4.35 10.45 -9.47
C TYR A 119 -5.63 11.12 -8.99
N VAL A 120 -6.27 11.81 -9.91
CA VAL A 120 -7.57 12.43 -9.72
C VAL A 120 -8.67 11.43 -10.01
N GLY A 121 -9.41 11.05 -8.99
CA GLY A 121 -10.69 10.37 -9.15
C GLY A 121 -11.77 11.30 -9.72
N GLU A 122 -13.04 10.91 -9.67
CA GLU A 122 -14.13 11.76 -10.19
C GLU A 122 -14.33 13.08 -9.41
N GLY A 123 -13.61 13.28 -8.30
CA GLY A 123 -13.69 14.46 -7.42
C GLY A 123 -12.67 15.60 -7.65
N GLY A 124 -11.72 15.48 -8.58
CA GLY A 124 -10.69 16.53 -8.81
C GLY A 124 -9.40 16.37 -7.98
N TYR A 125 -8.35 17.14 -8.32
CA TYR A 125 -7.17 17.31 -7.44
C TYR A 125 -7.59 18.16 -6.24
N LEU A 126 -7.26 17.69 -5.04
CA LEU A 126 -7.65 18.37 -3.79
C LEU A 126 -6.60 19.37 -3.31
N PHE A 127 -5.36 19.23 -3.79
CA PHE A 127 -4.28 20.14 -3.47
C PHE A 127 -3.60 20.58 -4.75
N THR A 128 -3.36 21.87 -4.86
CA THR A 128 -2.35 22.39 -5.77
C THR A 128 -1.01 22.25 -5.04
N PRO A 129 -0.01 21.54 -5.60
CA PRO A 129 1.31 21.49 -4.99
C PRO A 129 1.85 22.92 -4.83
N GLU A 130 2.47 23.19 -3.68
CA GLU A 130 3.17 24.45 -3.47
C GLU A 130 4.46 24.49 -4.29
N GLU A 131 4.98 25.69 -4.53
CA GLU A 131 6.22 25.86 -5.28
C GLU A 131 7.38 25.15 -4.56
N GLY A 132 7.94 24.11 -5.20
CA GLY A 132 9.02 23.30 -4.63
C GLY A 132 8.59 21.96 -4.05
N GLU A 133 7.28 21.67 -4.01
CA GLU A 133 6.77 20.35 -3.67
C GLU A 133 6.75 19.41 -4.89
N PRO A 134 6.96 18.09 -4.68
CA PRO A 134 6.76 17.09 -5.72
C PRO A 134 5.35 17.20 -6.30
N SER A 135 5.25 17.06 -7.62
CA SER A 135 3.96 17.05 -8.30
C SER A 135 3.13 15.85 -7.81
N PRO A 136 1.81 15.95 -7.67
CA PRO A 136 0.93 14.79 -7.47
C PRO A 136 1.14 13.69 -8.54
N GLU A 137 1.67 14.06 -9.71
CA GLU A 137 1.99 13.13 -10.78
C GLU A 137 3.33 12.39 -10.60
N GLU A 138 4.13 12.76 -9.60
CA GLU A 138 5.40 12.13 -9.27
C GLU A 138 5.18 10.80 -8.56
N GLN A 139 5.97 9.80 -8.94
CA GLN A 139 5.92 8.47 -8.33
C GLN A 139 6.74 8.46 -7.05
N VAL A 140 6.17 7.93 -5.98
CA VAL A 140 6.81 7.79 -4.67
C VAL A 140 7.08 6.31 -4.39
N THR A 141 8.30 6.01 -3.95
CA THR A 141 8.67 4.67 -3.45
C THR A 141 8.36 4.57 -1.96
N VAL A 142 7.52 3.62 -1.59
CA VAL A 142 7.14 3.34 -0.19
C VAL A 142 7.65 1.95 0.18
N LEU A 143 8.47 1.86 1.23
CA LEU A 143 8.95 0.58 1.75
C LEU A 143 7.95 0.03 2.77
N VAL A 144 7.77 -1.28 2.74
CA VAL A 144 6.85 -2.02 3.63
C VAL A 144 7.64 -3.05 4.42
N SER A 145 7.43 -3.08 5.74
CA SER A 145 8.05 -4.09 6.60
C SER A 145 7.08 -4.58 7.66
N GLU A 146 7.15 -5.86 8.03
CA GLU A 146 6.29 -6.45 9.06
C GLU A 146 6.69 -5.94 10.45
N VAL A 147 5.70 -5.70 11.31
CA VAL A 147 5.93 -5.40 12.72
C VAL A 147 6.06 -6.69 13.51
N GLU A 148 7.27 -6.95 14.03
CA GLU A 148 7.56 -8.16 14.80
C GLU A 148 6.56 -8.36 15.96
N GLY A 149 6.03 -9.57 16.05
CA GLY A 149 5.09 -9.96 17.11
C GLY A 149 3.67 -9.42 16.95
N LYS A 150 3.34 -8.73 15.84
CA LYS A 150 1.99 -8.27 15.52
C LYS A 150 1.52 -8.86 14.19
N ALA A 151 0.50 -9.72 14.24
CA ALA A 151 -0.09 -10.28 13.03
C ALA A 151 -0.70 -9.18 12.13
N PHE A 152 -0.51 -9.33 10.82
CA PHE A 152 -1.10 -8.46 9.78
C PHE A 152 -0.89 -6.97 10.06
N THR A 153 0.31 -6.62 10.51
CA THR A 153 0.67 -5.25 10.86
C THR A 153 1.98 -4.89 10.19
N TYR A 154 1.99 -3.79 9.43
CA TYR A 154 3.13 -3.39 8.62
C TYR A 154 3.45 -1.91 8.78
N VAL A 155 4.73 -1.56 8.70
CA VAL A 155 5.24 -0.20 8.60
C VAL A 155 5.32 0.20 7.14
N PHE A 156 4.82 1.39 6.82
CA PHE A 156 4.99 2.07 5.54
C PHE A 156 5.92 3.28 5.73
N ASP A 157 7.00 3.38 4.95
CA ASP A 157 8.01 4.45 5.08
C ASP A 157 8.68 4.81 3.73
N PRO A 158 8.62 6.09 3.29
CA PRO A 158 7.65 7.10 3.69
C PRO A 158 6.31 6.90 2.97
N LEU A 159 5.23 7.51 3.45
CA LEU A 159 4.01 7.65 2.65
C LEU A 159 4.12 8.82 1.65
N PRO A 160 3.34 8.84 0.55
CA PRO A 160 3.26 9.97 -0.37
C PRO A 160 3.00 11.28 0.38
N GLN A 161 3.66 12.38 0.00
CA GLN A 161 3.64 13.65 0.73
C GLN A 161 2.21 14.11 1.09
N ARG A 162 2.05 14.70 2.28
CA ARG A 162 0.80 15.19 2.89
C ARG A 162 -0.22 14.09 3.22
N LEU A 163 0.10 12.81 3.02
CA LEU A 163 -0.77 11.71 3.42
C LEU A 163 -0.52 11.42 4.90
N PHE A 164 -1.51 11.73 5.75
CA PHE A 164 -1.41 11.56 7.20
C PHE A 164 -0.23 12.32 7.83
N ASP A 165 -0.03 13.57 7.39
CA ASP A 165 1.12 14.43 7.77
C ASP A 165 2.48 13.90 7.32
N SER A 166 2.53 13.01 6.34
CA SER A 166 3.80 12.61 5.75
C SER A 166 4.50 13.80 5.11
N ASP A 167 5.76 13.95 5.45
CA ASP A 167 6.64 14.91 4.82
C ASP A 167 7.72 14.14 4.06
N ILE A 168 8.12 14.67 2.91
CA ILE A 168 9.26 14.17 2.14
C ILE A 168 10.09 15.42 1.87
N PRO A 169 11.39 15.44 2.26
CA PRO A 169 12.28 14.30 2.48
C PRO A 169 12.35 13.78 3.93
N THR A 170 11.62 14.36 4.89
CA THR A 170 11.64 13.91 6.29
C THR A 170 10.96 12.54 6.41
N SER A 171 11.73 11.44 6.30
CA SER A 171 11.18 10.07 6.40
C SER A 171 10.21 9.97 7.58
N SER A 172 8.99 9.54 7.31
CA SER A 172 7.91 9.39 8.28
C SER A 172 7.35 7.99 8.15
N ALA A 173 7.18 7.31 9.28
CA ALA A 173 6.83 5.90 9.30
C ALA A 173 5.47 5.66 9.94
N TYR A 174 4.67 4.77 9.34
CA TYR A 174 3.27 4.56 9.71
C TYR A 174 2.98 3.08 9.89
N GLN A 175 2.51 2.67 11.06
CA GLN A 175 2.07 1.31 11.32
C GLN A 175 0.59 1.16 10.98
N PHE A 176 0.31 0.30 10.01
CA PHE A 176 -1.05 -0.08 9.64
C PHE A 176 -1.34 -1.52 10.03
N GLN A 177 -2.56 -1.77 10.49
CA GLN A 177 -3.08 -3.11 10.77
C GLN A 177 -4.25 -3.44 9.85
N GLN A 178 -4.26 -4.65 9.28
CA GLN A 178 -5.38 -5.11 8.46
C GLN A 178 -6.65 -5.29 9.30
N LYS A 179 -7.79 -4.85 8.76
CA LYS A 179 -9.11 -4.95 9.40
C LYS A 179 -10.19 -5.30 8.37
N ALA A 180 -11.43 -5.44 8.85
CA ALA A 180 -12.58 -5.73 8.01
C ALA A 180 -12.93 -4.58 7.06
N ASN A 181 -13.31 -4.92 5.82
CA ASN A 181 -13.62 -3.95 4.76
C ASN A 181 -14.77 -3.00 5.09
N SER A 182 -15.71 -3.43 5.93
CA SER A 182 -16.85 -2.61 6.37
C SER A 182 -16.45 -1.31 7.07
N LEU A 183 -15.21 -1.21 7.58
CA LEU A 183 -14.69 0.02 8.17
C LEU A 183 -14.47 1.12 7.13
N PHE A 184 -14.06 0.76 5.92
CA PHE A 184 -13.75 1.72 4.86
C PHE A 184 -14.98 2.12 4.04
N GLU A 185 -15.95 1.21 3.88
CA GLU A 185 -17.16 1.43 3.08
C GLU A 185 -17.90 2.73 3.46
N GLY A 186 -17.93 3.07 4.76
CA GLY A 186 -18.59 4.27 5.27
C GLY A 186 -17.90 5.61 4.96
N THR A 187 -16.74 5.60 4.31
CA THR A 187 -15.96 6.83 4.02
C THR A 187 -16.37 7.54 2.74
N GLY A 188 -16.98 6.82 1.78
CA GLY A 188 -17.22 7.32 0.42
C GLY A 188 -15.97 7.41 -0.48
N CYS A 189 -14.80 7.02 0.02
CA CYS A 189 -13.55 7.13 -0.73
C CYS A 189 -13.38 6.07 -1.82
N LEU A 190 -14.09 4.93 -1.74
CA LEU A 190 -14.11 3.93 -2.81
C LEU A 190 -14.71 4.52 -4.09
N GLU A 191 -15.91 5.09 -3.98
CA GLU A 191 -16.60 5.76 -5.09
C GLU A 191 -15.77 6.91 -5.65
N THR A 192 -15.18 7.73 -4.77
CA THR A 192 -14.32 8.86 -5.17
C THR A 192 -13.12 8.40 -6.00
N CYS A 193 -12.51 7.26 -5.65
CA CYS A 193 -11.36 6.70 -6.36
C CYS A 193 -11.75 5.74 -7.50
N GLY A 194 -13.05 5.52 -7.76
CA GLY A 194 -13.51 4.56 -8.75
C GLY A 194 -12.99 3.14 -8.47
N ILE A 195 -13.08 2.72 -7.21
CA ILE A 195 -12.80 1.37 -6.70
C ILE A 195 -14.12 0.66 -6.45
#